data_AF-A0A3C1U0Q5-F1
#
_entry.id   AF-A0A3C1U0Q5-F1
#
_cell.length_a   1.000
_cell.length_b   1.000
_cell.length_c   1.000
_cell.angle_alpha   90.00
_cell.angle_beta   90.00
_cell.angle_gamma   90.00
#
_symmetry.space_group_name_H-M   'P 1'
#
loop_
_entity.id
_entity.type
_entity.pdbx_description
1 polymer ?
#
loop_
_entity_poly.entity_id
_entity_poly.type
_entity_poly.pdbx_seq_one_letter_code
_entity_poly.pdbx_strand_id
1 'polypeptide(L)'
;MSTQKTRPTPFDWALLGMLGLIWGGAFLGVEMALDSLAPLWVSTGRIVLAAIMLTAIAFIWGDGLPGFDTPLQRRIWIHCIGMGMFTNAIPFSLLAWGQQIVSSGFAGITMAVVPLLVLPLSHFLVPGERLTPARLVGFLIGFAGVVMLIGGDRLVLGMGGGGGGAMLVGGGPVGVGGGGGGDHPLCFGRCGA
;
A
#
# COMPACT_ATOMS: atom_id res chain seq x y z
N MET A 1 -29.94 17.40 1.93
CA MET A 1 -28.46 17.53 1.77
C MET A 1 -28.18 18.03 0.37
N SER A 2 -28.01 19.34 0.22
CA SER A 2 -27.61 19.98 -1.04
C SER A 2 -26.15 19.63 -1.33
N THR A 3 -25.90 18.83 -2.36
CA THR A 3 -24.57 18.51 -2.89
C THR A 3 -23.97 19.79 -3.48
N GLN A 4 -23.31 20.60 -2.64
CA GLN A 4 -22.52 21.74 -3.10
C GLN A 4 -21.37 21.19 -3.93
N LYS A 5 -21.40 21.48 -5.22
CA LYS A 5 -20.32 21.14 -6.16
C LYS A 5 -19.18 22.13 -5.94
N THR A 6 -18.43 21.95 -4.86
CA THR A 6 -17.22 22.72 -4.60
C THR A 6 -16.25 22.51 -5.75
N ARG A 7 -15.85 23.61 -6.40
CA ARG A 7 -14.80 23.56 -7.42
C ARG A 7 -13.50 23.20 -6.72
N PRO A 8 -12.70 22.26 -7.26
CA PRO A 8 -11.44 21.88 -6.64
C PRO A 8 -10.52 23.10 -6.60
N THR A 9 -10.11 23.46 -5.38
CA THR A 9 -9.15 24.52 -5.12
C THR A 9 -7.73 23.99 -5.33
N PRO A 10 -6.72 24.85 -5.58
CA PRO A 10 -5.32 24.41 -5.64
C PRO A 10 -4.85 23.73 -4.35
N PHE A 11 -5.46 24.05 -3.21
CA PHE A 11 -5.21 23.39 -1.94
C PHE A 11 -5.68 21.93 -1.92
N ASP A 12 -6.82 21.62 -2.54
CA ASP A 12 -7.32 20.24 -2.67
C ASP A 12 -6.35 19.37 -3.49
N TRP A 13 -5.76 19.94 -4.55
CA TRP A 13 -4.74 19.26 -5.34
C TRP A 13 -3.45 19.01 -4.55
N ALA A 14 -3.02 19.98 -3.73
CA ALA A 14 -1.87 19.81 -2.85
C ALA A 14 -2.12 18.71 -1.79
N LEU A 15 -3.33 18.66 -1.22
CA LEU A 15 -3.73 17.59 -0.29
C LEU A 15 -3.74 16.22 -0.97
N LEU A 16 -4.24 16.11 -2.20
CA LEU A 16 -4.19 14.85 -2.96
C LEU A 16 -2.75 14.40 -3.24
N GLY A 17 -1.87 15.33 -3.61
CA GLY A 17 -0.44 15.03 -3.80
C GLY A 17 0.23 14.57 -2.51
N MET A 18 -0.01 15.27 -1.40
CA MET A 18 0.51 14.91 -0.08
C MET A 18 0.00 13.54 0.37
N LEU A 19 -1.29 13.28 0.15
CA LEU A 19 -1.91 11.99 0.45
C LEU A 19 -1.24 10.86 -0.34
N GLY A 20 -0.99 11.07 -1.63
CA GLY A 20 -0.28 10.11 -2.48
C GLY A 20 1.15 9.84 -2.01
N LEU A 21 1.88 10.89 -1.60
CA LEU A 21 3.23 10.75 -1.05
C LEU A 21 3.24 9.99 0.29
N ILE A 22 2.33 10.32 1.20
CA ILE A 22 2.22 9.66 2.50
C ILE A 22 1.88 8.18 2.30
N TRP A 23 0.90 7.87 1.46
CA TRP A 23 0.49 6.48 1.19
C TRP A 23 1.54 5.68 0.42
N GLY A 24 2.15 6.26 -0.61
CA GLY A 24 3.21 5.61 -1.38
C GLY A 24 4.46 5.34 -0.52
N GLY A 25 4.91 6.35 0.23
CA GLY A 25 6.06 6.23 1.12
C GLY A 25 5.83 5.27 2.29
N ALA A 26 4.58 5.13 2.76
CA ALA A 26 4.27 4.21 3.85
C ALA A 26 4.53 2.74 3.50
N PHE A 27 4.41 2.32 2.23
CA PHE A 27 4.73 0.95 1.83
C PHE A 27 6.23 0.70 1.76
N LEU A 28 7.01 1.68 1.29
CA LEU A 28 8.47 1.66 1.33
C LEU A 28 8.96 1.57 2.79
N GLY A 29 8.37 2.37 3.68
CA GLY A 29 8.71 2.32 5.11
C GLY A 29 8.39 0.97 5.77
N VAL A 30 7.31 0.29 5.36
CA VAL A 30 7.01 -1.07 5.82
C VAL A 30 8.02 -2.08 5.28
N GLU A 31 8.37 -2.00 4.00
CA GLU A 31 9.39 -2.87 3.40
C GLU A 31 10.73 -2.73 4.12
N MET A 32 11.20 -1.51 4.38
CA MET A 32 12.41 -1.26 5.18
C MET A 32 12.29 -1.76 6.63
N ALA A 33 11.11 -1.69 7.23
CA ALA A 33 10.91 -2.19 8.60
C ALA A 33 10.94 -3.73 8.66
N LEU A 34 10.53 -4.42 7.58
CA LEU A 34 10.53 -5.87 7.48
C LEU A 34 11.94 -6.47 7.45
N ASP A 35 12.97 -5.69 7.10
CA ASP A 35 14.37 -6.14 7.13
C ASP A 35 14.86 -6.47 8.55
N SER A 36 14.21 -5.90 9.58
CA SER A 36 14.62 -6.05 10.98
C SER A 36 13.52 -6.58 11.91
N LEU A 37 12.24 -6.48 11.51
CA LEU A 37 11.08 -6.84 12.33
C LEU A 37 10.16 -7.81 11.60
N ALA A 38 9.61 -8.78 12.33
CA ALA A 38 8.61 -9.68 11.78
C ALA A 38 7.34 -8.88 11.35
N PRO A 39 6.66 -9.29 10.26
CA PRO A 39 5.52 -8.57 9.67
C PRO A 39 4.37 -8.31 10.65
N LEU A 40 4.15 -9.25 11.57
CA LEU A 40 3.12 -9.11 12.60
C LEU A 40 3.43 -7.97 13.57
N TRP A 41 4.69 -7.72 13.91
CA TRP A 41 5.06 -6.61 14.79
C TRP A 41 4.85 -5.25 14.12
N VAL A 42 5.16 -5.15 12.83
CA VAL A 42 4.92 -3.92 12.05
C VAL A 42 3.43 -3.61 11.94
N SER A 43 2.60 -4.61 11.60
CA SER A 43 1.14 -4.45 11.54
C SER A 43 0.55 -4.12 12.91
N THR A 44 0.97 -4.83 13.96
CA THR A 44 0.53 -4.59 15.34
C THR A 44 0.87 -3.17 15.78
N GLY A 45 2.10 -2.70 15.52
CA GLY A 45 2.52 -1.34 15.82
C GLY A 45 1.62 -0.29 15.16
N ARG A 46 1.26 -0.48 13.88
CA ARG A 46 0.33 0.42 13.17
C ARG A 46 -1.06 0.44 13.80
N ILE A 47 -1.62 -0.73 14.13
CA ILE A 47 -2.97 -0.85 14.71
C ILE A 47 -3.00 -0.29 16.13
N VAL A 48 -1.98 -0.56 16.95
CA VAL A 48 -1.86 -0.04 18.31
C VAL A 48 -1.72 1.48 18.28
N LEU A 49 -0.87 2.03 17.40
CA LEU A 49 -0.74 3.48 17.25
C LEU A 49 -2.05 4.13 16.79
N ALA A 50 -2.74 3.52 15.82
CA ALA A 50 -4.05 3.99 15.37
C ALA A 50 -5.09 3.95 16.51
N ALA A 51 -5.10 2.89 17.31
CA ALA A 51 -5.97 2.76 18.47
C ALA A 51 -5.69 3.83 19.53
N ILE A 52 -4.42 4.09 19.85
CA ILE A 52 -4.01 5.15 20.79
C ILE A 52 -4.43 6.52 20.27
N MET A 53 -4.14 6.85 19.00
CA MET A 53 -4.52 8.14 18.43
C MET A 53 -6.04 8.32 18.39
N LEU A 54 -6.78 7.31 17.95
CA LEU A 54 -8.24 7.39 17.89
C LEU A 54 -8.84 7.57 19.29
N THR A 55 -8.30 6.83 20.27
CA THR A 55 -8.72 6.96 21.68
C THR A 55 -8.40 8.36 22.21
N ALA A 56 -7.22 8.90 21.94
CA ALA A 56 -6.84 10.25 22.35
C ALA A 56 -7.77 11.31 21.72
N ILE A 57 -8.07 11.19 20.43
CA ILE A 57 -9.01 12.10 19.73
C ILE A 57 -10.41 12.02 20.35
N ALA A 58 -10.90 10.82 20.65
CA ALA A 58 -12.21 10.63 21.30
C ALA A 58 -12.29 11.32 22.67
N PHE A 59 -11.20 11.28 23.45
CA PHE A 59 -11.13 12.02 24.71
C PHE A 59 -11.01 13.54 24.51
N ILE A 60 -10.25 14.01 23.52
CA ILE A 60 -10.08 15.45 23.24
C ILE A 60 -11.37 16.09 22.74
N TRP A 61 -12.16 15.40 21.91
CA TRP A 61 -13.44 15.89 21.42
C TRP A 61 -14.59 15.78 22.43
N GLY A 62 -14.35 15.18 23.60
CA GLY A 62 -15.32 15.17 24.70
C GLY A 62 -16.40 14.08 24.60
N ASP A 63 -16.40 13.28 23.55
CA ASP A 63 -17.31 12.13 23.40
C ASP A 63 -16.91 10.96 24.32
N GLY A 64 -15.64 10.89 24.73
CA GLY A 64 -15.12 9.80 25.57
C GLY A 64 -15.23 8.43 24.88
N LEU A 65 -15.05 7.35 25.65
CA LEU A 65 -15.40 6.01 25.15
C LEU A 65 -16.87 5.72 25.43
N PRO A 66 -17.59 5.06 24.50
CA PRO A 66 -18.91 4.55 24.80
C PRO A 66 -18.83 3.61 26.01
N GLY A 67 -19.66 3.87 27.02
CA GLY A 67 -19.80 3.01 28.21
C GLY A 67 -20.26 1.60 27.84
N PHE A 68 -20.46 0.74 28.84
CA PHE A 68 -20.96 -0.64 28.62
C PHE A 68 -22.37 -0.85 29.18
N ASP A 69 -23.00 0.22 29.66
CA ASP A 69 -24.20 0.15 30.51
C ASP A 69 -25.48 -0.11 29.71
N THR A 70 -25.48 0.23 28.42
CA THR A 70 -26.62 -0.03 27.53
C THR A 70 -26.33 -1.09 26.46
N PRO A 71 -27.35 -1.88 26.04
CA PRO A 71 -27.20 -2.87 24.99
C PRO A 71 -26.81 -2.23 23.64
N LEU A 72 -27.21 -0.98 23.41
CA LEU A 72 -26.80 -0.20 22.22
C LEU A 72 -25.29 0.07 22.23
N GLN A 73 -24.74 0.46 23.37
CA GLN A 73 -23.31 0.70 23.58
C GLN A 73 -22.48 -0.56 23.35
N ARG A 74 -22.90 -1.71 23.89
CA ARG A 74 -22.23 -3.00 23.62
C ARG A 74 -22.25 -3.37 22.13
N ARG A 75 -23.34 -3.01 21.43
CA ARG A 75 -23.44 -3.20 19.99
C ARG A 75 -22.47 -2.30 19.23
N ILE A 76 -22.26 -1.06 19.64
CA ILE A 76 -21.25 -0.15 19.06
C ILE A 76 -19.86 -0.77 19.19
N TRP A 77 -19.49 -1.30 20.36
CA TRP A 77 -18.22 -1.99 20.54
C TRP A 77 -18.02 -3.16 19.58
N ILE A 78 -19.05 -4.00 19.38
CA ILE A 78 -18.99 -5.11 18.42
C ILE A 78 -18.81 -4.59 16.98
N HIS A 79 -19.51 -3.52 16.59
CA HIS A 79 -19.35 -2.94 15.25
C HIS A 79 -17.98 -2.28 15.07
N CYS A 80 -17.46 -1.60 16.09
CA CYS A 80 -16.12 -0.99 16.06
C CYS A 80 -15.03 -2.06 15.97
N ILE A 81 -15.11 -3.11 16.78
CA ILE A 81 -14.15 -4.24 16.72
C ILE A 81 -14.26 -4.95 15.38
N GLY A 82 -15.50 -5.24 14.93
CA GLY A 82 -15.74 -5.86 13.64
C GLY A 82 -15.16 -5.04 12.48
N MET A 83 -15.52 -3.76 12.38
CA MET A 83 -14.95 -2.87 11.36
C MET A 83 -13.44 -2.79 11.47
N GLY A 84 -12.88 -2.50 12.66
CA GLY A 84 -11.43 -2.41 12.84
C GLY A 84 -10.69 -3.68 12.40
N MET A 85 -11.24 -4.87 12.71
CA MET A 85 -10.66 -6.14 12.28
C MET A 85 -10.73 -6.34 10.76
N PHE A 86 -11.92 -6.16 10.17
CA PHE A 86 -12.13 -6.43 8.75
C PHE A 86 -11.54 -5.37 7.83
N THR A 87 -11.50 -4.10 8.24
CA THR A 87 -11.05 -2.99 7.39
C THR A 87 -9.58 -2.65 7.58
N ASN A 88 -8.99 -2.96 8.74
CA ASN A 88 -7.61 -2.62 9.04
C ASN A 88 -6.80 -3.85 9.45
N ALA A 89 -7.17 -4.55 10.53
CA ALA A 89 -6.28 -5.55 11.12
C ALA A 89 -5.96 -6.72 10.18
N ILE A 90 -7.00 -7.31 9.58
CA ILE A 90 -6.86 -8.40 8.61
C ILE A 90 -6.13 -7.92 7.35
N PRO A 91 -6.60 -6.87 6.63
CA PRO A 91 -5.97 -6.49 5.36
C PRO A 91 -4.53 -5.99 5.55
N PHE A 92 -4.22 -5.21 6.59
CA PHE A 92 -2.83 -4.76 6.81
C PHE A 92 -1.90 -5.88 7.26
N SER A 93 -2.37 -6.83 8.05
CA SER A 93 -1.55 -7.99 8.44
C SER A 93 -1.28 -8.90 7.24
N LEU A 94 -2.29 -9.12 6.39
CA LEU A 94 -2.15 -9.92 5.18
C LEU A 94 -1.26 -9.21 4.14
N LEU A 95 -1.38 -7.89 4.04
CA LEU A 95 -0.50 -7.06 3.20
C LEU A 95 0.95 -7.14 3.67
N ALA A 96 1.22 -6.90 4.96
CA ALA A 96 2.57 -6.99 5.52
C ALA A 96 3.17 -8.38 5.34
N TRP A 97 2.35 -9.43 5.45
CA TRP A 97 2.78 -10.79 5.16
C TRP A 97 3.14 -10.98 3.68
N GLY A 98 2.30 -10.48 2.76
CA GLY A 98 2.55 -10.52 1.31
C GLY A 98 3.78 -9.70 0.88
N GLN A 99 4.06 -8.57 1.54
CA GLN A 99 5.22 -7.72 1.25
C GLN A 99 6.57 -8.40 1.53
N GLN A 100 6.61 -9.53 2.24
CA GLN A 100 7.86 -10.31 2.37
C GLN A 100 8.25 -11.02 1.07
N ILE A 101 7.28 -11.27 0.19
CA ILE A 101 7.48 -12.02 -1.06
C ILE A 101 7.40 -11.08 -2.27
N VAL A 102 6.72 -9.94 -2.12
CA VAL A 102 6.47 -9.00 -3.23
C VAL A 102 6.92 -7.60 -2.85
N SER A 103 7.53 -6.88 -3.80
CA SER A 103 8.06 -5.54 -3.60
C SER A 103 6.98 -4.51 -3.23
N SER A 104 7.37 -3.43 -2.54
CA SER A 104 6.46 -2.30 -2.25
C SER A 104 5.79 -1.70 -3.50
N GLY A 105 6.46 -1.74 -4.65
CA GLY A 105 5.90 -1.33 -5.93
C GLY A 105 4.64 -2.11 -6.30
N PHE A 106 4.65 -3.43 -6.09
CA PHE A 106 3.48 -4.28 -6.34
C PHE A 106 2.32 -3.98 -5.37
N ALA A 107 2.64 -3.71 -4.10
CA ALA A 107 1.64 -3.29 -3.12
C ALA A 107 0.97 -1.96 -3.54
N GLY A 108 1.76 -1.00 -4.01
CA GLY A 108 1.26 0.27 -4.56
C GLY A 108 0.37 0.09 -5.79
N ILE A 109 0.76 -0.77 -6.73
CA ILE A 109 -0.06 -1.10 -7.91
C ILE A 109 -1.39 -1.71 -7.49
N THR A 110 -1.39 -2.63 -6.53
CA THR A 110 -2.61 -3.31 -6.05
C THR A 110 -3.61 -2.30 -5.47
N MET A 111 -3.14 -1.29 -4.73
CA MET A 111 -4.00 -0.20 -4.24
C MET A 111 -4.53 0.69 -5.37
N ALA A 112 -3.77 0.90 -6.45
CA ALA A 112 -4.23 1.63 -7.63
C ALA A 112 -5.28 0.86 -8.45
N VAL A 113 -5.29 -0.48 -8.38
CA VAL A 113 -6.32 -1.31 -9.03
C VAL A 113 -7.70 -1.10 -8.40
N VAL A 114 -7.79 -0.81 -7.10
CA VAL A 114 -9.07 -0.57 -6.42
C VAL A 114 -9.90 0.54 -7.08
N PRO A 115 -9.41 1.79 -7.24
CA PRO A 115 -10.17 2.84 -7.92
C PRO A 115 -10.39 2.52 -9.41
N LEU A 116 -9.47 1.80 -10.07
CA LEU A 116 -9.65 1.33 -11.44
C LEU A 116 -10.83 0.36 -11.58
N LEU A 117 -11.08 -0.50 -10.58
CA LEU A 117 -12.24 -1.41 -10.56
C LEU A 117 -13.52 -0.71 -10.09
N VAL A 118 -13.42 0.20 -9.13
CA VAL A 118 -14.57 0.93 -8.58
C VAL A 118 -15.22 1.84 -9.63
N LEU A 119 -14.45 2.47 -10.51
CA LEU A 119 -14.96 3.40 -11.52
C LEU A 119 -15.89 2.76 -12.58
N PRO A 120 -15.60 1.59 -13.17
CA PRO A 120 -16.55 0.87 -14.00
C PRO A 120 -17.68 0.23 -13.18
N LEU A 121 -17.40 -0.31 -11.99
CA LEU A 121 -18.46 -0.88 -11.13
C LEU A 121 -19.50 0.17 -10.73
N SER A 122 -19.09 1.38 -10.39
CA SER A 122 -20.01 2.47 -10.05
C SER A 122 -20.91 2.85 -11.22
N HIS A 123 -20.40 2.77 -12.45
CA HIS A 123 -21.20 3.01 -13.64
C HIS A 123 -22.31 1.95 -13.85
N PHE A 124 -22.03 0.68 -13.54
CA PHE A 124 -23.01 -0.41 -13.69
C PHE A 124 -23.96 -0.54 -12.49
N LEU A 125 -23.50 -0.31 -11.27
CA LEU A 125 -24.27 -0.55 -10.04
C LEU A 125 -25.02 0.69 -9.52
N VAL A 126 -24.64 1.91 -9.91
CA VAL A 126 -25.29 3.15 -9.44
C VAL A 126 -26.14 3.77 -10.55
N PRO A 127 -27.48 3.66 -10.50
CA PRO A 127 -28.37 4.29 -11.47
C PRO A 127 -28.29 5.82 -11.33
N GLY A 128 -27.55 6.50 -12.22
CA GLY A 128 -27.50 7.96 -12.29
C GLY A 128 -26.11 8.59 -12.37
N GLU A 129 -25.04 7.85 -12.05
CA GLU A 129 -23.67 8.33 -12.26
C GLU A 129 -23.21 8.06 -13.71
N ARG A 130 -23.54 8.99 -14.60
CA ARG A 130 -23.03 8.97 -15.97
C ARG A 130 -21.51 9.21 -15.94
N LEU A 131 -20.75 8.30 -16.57
CA LEU A 131 -19.33 8.48 -16.86
C LEU A 131 -19.15 9.81 -17.60
N THR A 132 -18.63 10.81 -16.89
CA THR A 132 -18.28 12.08 -17.52
C THR A 132 -16.96 11.91 -18.28
N PRO A 133 -16.75 12.59 -19.42
CA PRO A 133 -15.50 12.52 -20.16
C PRO A 133 -14.27 12.83 -19.30
N ALA A 134 -14.42 13.73 -18.32
CA ALA A 134 -13.36 14.06 -17.37
C ALA A 134 -12.96 12.87 -16.47
N ARG A 135 -13.91 12.05 -16.01
CA ARG A 135 -13.63 10.83 -15.24
C ARG A 135 -12.93 9.77 -16.10
N LEU A 136 -13.31 9.66 -17.37
CA LEU A 136 -12.67 8.75 -18.32
C LEU A 136 -11.23 9.17 -18.62
N VAL A 137 -10.98 10.46 -18.84
CA VAL A 137 -9.62 10.99 -19.02
C VAL A 137 -8.76 10.75 -17.77
N GLY A 138 -9.30 11.02 -16.58
CA GLY A 138 -8.60 10.73 -15.32
C GLY A 138 -8.29 9.24 -15.15
N PHE A 139 -9.23 8.37 -15.52
CA PHE A 139 -9.03 6.91 -15.53
C PHE A 139 -7.91 6.49 -16.49
N LEU A 140 -7.91 6.99 -17.73
CA LEU A 140 -6.88 6.66 -18.72
C LEU A 140 -5.49 7.14 -18.28
N ILE A 141 -5.40 8.34 -17.68
CA ILE A 141 -4.14 8.86 -17.13
C ILE A 141 -3.67 7.98 -15.96
N GLY A 142 -4.56 7.63 -15.03
CA GLY A 142 -4.23 6.74 -13.90
C GLY A 142 -3.81 5.34 -14.37
N PHE A 143 -4.51 4.78 -15.35
CA PHE A 143 -4.18 3.49 -15.96
C PHE A 143 -2.81 3.52 -16.66
N ALA A 144 -2.54 4.57 -17.44
CA ALA A 144 -1.24 4.77 -18.07
C ALA A 144 -0.11 4.85 -17.03
N GLY A 145 -0.34 5.53 -15.89
CA GLY A 145 0.60 5.55 -14.77
C GLY A 145 0.91 4.16 -14.20
N VAL A 146 -0.11 3.32 -14.02
CA VAL A 146 0.06 1.92 -13.54
C VAL A 146 0.82 1.08 -14.56
N VAL A 147 0.49 1.18 -15.85
CA VAL A 147 1.21 0.48 -16.93
C VAL A 147 2.67 0.91 -16.98
N MET A 148 2.95 2.20 -16.81
CA MET A 148 4.30 2.74 -16.73
C MET A 148 5.06 2.21 -15.51
N LEU A 149 4.40 1.99 -14.37
CA LEU A 149 5.03 1.44 -13.16
C LEU A 149 5.40 -0.04 -13.33
N ILE A 150 4.56 -0.83 -14.00
CA ILE A 150 4.79 -2.27 -14.24
C ILE A 150 5.81 -2.51 -15.36
N GLY A 151 5.70 -1.74 -16.44
CA GLY A 151 6.52 -1.88 -17.64
C GLY A 151 7.73 -0.96 -17.68
N GLY A 152 7.90 -0.06 -16.70
CA GLY A 152 8.89 1.01 -16.68
C GLY A 152 10.32 0.51 -16.87
N ASP A 153 10.72 -0.54 -16.15
CA ASP A 153 12.04 -1.14 -16.32
C ASP A 153 12.27 -1.69 -17.74
N ARG A 154 11.24 -2.28 -18.37
CA ARG A 154 11.33 -2.84 -19.73
C ARG A 154 11.28 -1.74 -20.79
N LEU A 155 10.49 -0.69 -20.58
CA LEU A 155 10.37 0.47 -21.48
C LEU A 155 11.58 1.40 -21.40
N VAL A 156 12.13 1.64 -20.20
CA VAL A 156 13.34 2.45 -20.00
C VAL A 156 14.57 1.73 -20.55
N LEU A 157 14.67 0.40 -20.42
CA LEU A 157 15.73 -0.38 -21.07
C LEU A 157 15.54 -0.49 -22.60
N GLY A 158 14.29 -0.48 -23.09
CA GLY A 158 13.97 -0.47 -24.52
C GLY A 158 14.13 0.90 -25.20
N MET A 159 13.88 1.99 -24.48
CA MET A 159 14.16 3.38 -24.90
C MET A 159 15.60 3.81 -24.58
N GLY A 160 16.28 3.09 -23.68
CA GLY A 160 17.66 3.32 -23.23
C GLY A 160 18.73 2.65 -24.09
N GLY A 161 18.40 2.21 -25.30
CA GLY A 161 19.36 1.84 -26.35
C GLY A 161 20.14 3.03 -26.94
N GLY A 162 20.10 4.20 -26.31
CA GLY A 162 20.82 5.39 -26.74
C GLY A 162 21.11 6.35 -25.58
N GLY A 163 22.25 6.14 -24.91
CA GLY A 163 23.01 7.22 -24.28
C GLY A 163 22.68 7.59 -22.83
N GLY A 164 23.50 7.12 -21.90
CA GLY A 164 24.00 7.91 -20.76
C GLY A 164 23.01 8.28 -19.66
N GLY A 165 22.79 7.38 -18.70
CA GLY A 165 22.11 7.72 -17.44
C GLY A 165 22.16 6.68 -16.34
N ALA A 166 22.65 5.47 -16.60
CA ALA A 166 22.71 4.36 -15.64
C ALA A 166 24.00 4.36 -14.80
N MET A 167 24.42 5.50 -14.29
CA MET A 167 25.65 5.61 -13.49
C MET A 167 25.49 6.49 -12.26
N LEU A 168 24.38 6.43 -11.51
CA LEU A 168 24.29 7.11 -10.20
C LEU A 168 23.34 6.42 -9.19
N VAL A 169 23.16 5.10 -9.24
CA VAL A 169 22.63 4.37 -8.08
C VAL A 169 23.65 3.29 -7.71
N GLY A 170 24.71 3.74 -7.03
CA GLY A 170 25.59 2.88 -6.27
C GLY A 170 24.87 2.39 -5.03
N GLY A 171 24.88 1.06 -4.84
CA GLY A 171 24.30 0.40 -3.68
C GLY A 171 24.13 -1.09 -3.90
N GLY A 172 25.23 -1.81 -4.16
CA GLY A 172 25.25 -3.27 -4.10
C GLY A 172 25.07 -3.80 -2.66
N PRO A 173 25.00 -5.14 -2.46
CA PRO A 173 25.71 -6.14 -3.25
C PRO A 173 24.78 -7.21 -3.87
N VAL A 174 24.72 -7.26 -5.19
CA VAL A 174 24.31 -8.47 -5.92
C VAL A 174 25.55 -9.35 -6.06
N GLY A 175 25.43 -10.57 -5.53
CA GLY A 175 26.43 -11.62 -5.59
C GLY A 175 26.85 -11.92 -7.02
N VAL A 176 28.16 -11.83 -7.26
CA VAL A 176 28.80 -12.32 -8.48
C VAL A 176 28.91 -13.84 -8.36
N GLY A 177 27.98 -14.54 -9.00
CA GLY A 177 28.15 -15.93 -9.39
C GLY A 177 29.16 -16.00 -10.54
N GLY A 178 30.40 -16.33 -10.23
CA GLY A 178 31.44 -16.67 -11.20
C GLY A 178 31.60 -18.18 -11.27
N GLY A 179 31.14 -18.79 -12.37
CA GLY A 179 31.48 -20.16 -12.73
C GLY A 179 32.87 -20.23 -13.36
N GLY A 180 33.66 -21.22 -12.96
CA GLY A 180 34.95 -21.58 -13.56
C GLY A 180 35.45 -22.88 -12.94
N GLY A 181 35.55 -23.94 -13.74
CA GLY A 181 35.80 -25.31 -13.29
C GLY A 181 37.19 -25.55 -12.70
N GLY A 182 37.33 -26.68 -12.00
CA GLY A 182 38.58 -27.11 -11.39
C GLY A 182 38.39 -28.17 -10.30
N ASP A 183 38.24 -29.44 -10.69
CA ASP A 183 38.80 -30.63 -10.04
C ASP A 183 39.16 -30.57 -8.53
N HIS A 184 38.40 -31.28 -7.68
CA HIS A 184 38.87 -32.45 -6.93
C HIS A 184 37.75 -33.07 -6.05
N PRO A 185 37.67 -34.41 -5.93
CA PRO A 185 36.60 -35.10 -5.21
C PRO A 185 37.06 -35.49 -3.80
N LEU A 186 36.62 -34.85 -2.72
CA LEU A 186 36.90 -35.34 -1.36
C LEU A 186 35.80 -35.00 -0.34
N CYS A 187 35.29 -36.08 0.26
CA CYS A 187 34.76 -36.18 1.63
C CYS A 187 33.34 -35.66 1.94
N PHE A 188 32.34 -36.41 1.47
CA PHE A 188 31.07 -36.57 2.18
C PHE A 188 31.30 -37.53 3.36
N GLY A 189 31.45 -37.02 4.59
CA GLY A 189 31.73 -37.85 5.76
C GLY A 189 31.73 -37.12 7.10
N ARG A 190 30.55 -37.08 7.75
CA ARG A 190 30.20 -36.93 9.19
C ARG A 190 28.81 -36.27 9.24
N CYS A 191 27.70 -36.89 9.65
CA CYS A 191 27.42 -37.89 10.69
C CYS A 191 27.82 -37.41 12.10
N GLY A 192 26.82 -37.10 12.92
CA GLY A 192 26.85 -37.37 14.36
C GLY A 192 26.46 -36.23 15.31
N ALA A 193 25.35 -36.49 16.01
CA ALA A 193 24.95 -36.08 17.37
C ALA A 193 24.36 -34.68 17.58
#